data_AF-A0A943DEN5-F1
#
_entry.id   AF-A0A943DEN5-F1
#
_cell.length_a   1.000
_cell.length_b   1.000
_cell.length_c   1.000
_cell.angle_alpha   90.00
_cell.angle_beta   90.00
_cell.angle_gamma   90.00
#
_symmetry.space_group_name_H-M   'P 1'
#
loop_
_entity.id
_entity.type
_entity.pdbx_description
1 polymer ?
#
loop_
_entity_poly.entity_id
_entity_poly.type
_entity_poly.pdbx_seq_one_letter_code
_entity_poly.pdbx_strand_id
1 'polypeptide(L)'
;MEEKEFNTTFAIPANYTDSGKIFGGMLEPRNAVEALILILAIGYPELMLIPMATTIRIVIMTVTLIPIGILAAMGIDGDSLFQYAGHIICYLAHRRKLHLRRVGYKYDQRQLRKKKNRKKKA
;
A
#
# COMPACT_ATOMS: atom_id res chain seq x y z
N MET A 1 3.41 32.07 47.08
CA MET A 1 4.08 31.55 45.87
C MET A 1 2.96 31.02 45.01
N GLU A 2 2.54 31.79 44.01
CA GLU A 2 1.39 31.44 43.17
C GLU A 2 1.87 30.52 42.04
N GLU A 3 1.40 29.28 42.08
CA GLU A 3 1.68 28.28 41.06
C GLU A 3 0.89 28.64 39.81
N LYS A 4 1.56 29.27 38.84
CA LYS A 4 1.03 29.45 37.49
C LYS A 4 0.93 28.07 36.83
N GLU A 5 -0.24 27.44 36.92
CA GLU A 5 -0.60 26.31 36.06
C GLU A 5 -0.51 26.76 34.61
N PHE A 6 0.58 26.39 33.94
CA PHE A 6 0.67 26.52 32.49
C PHE A 6 -0.35 25.56 31.88
N ASN A 7 -1.51 26.09 31.52
CA ASN A 7 -2.48 25.39 30.68
C ASN A 7 -1.81 25.08 29.34
N THR A 8 -1.23 23.88 29.22
CA THR A 8 -0.56 23.36 28.04
C THR A 8 -1.57 22.81 27.03
N THR A 9 -2.63 23.58 26.77
CA THR A 9 -3.56 23.27 25.68
C THR A 9 -2.94 23.77 24.38
N PHE A 10 -2.28 22.87 23.66
CA PHE A 10 -1.81 23.13 22.30
C PHE A 10 -2.97 22.98 21.34
N ALA A 11 -3.42 24.09 20.74
CA ALA A 11 -4.42 24.07 19.69
C ALA A 11 -3.81 23.44 18.42
N ILE A 12 -4.14 22.18 18.15
CA ILE A 12 -3.79 21.54 16.88
C ILE A 12 -4.66 22.20 15.80
N PRO A 13 -4.06 22.80 14.76
CA PRO A 13 -4.84 23.40 13.68
C PRO A 13 -5.66 22.31 12.97
N ALA A 14 -6.88 22.64 12.55
CA ALA A 14 -7.81 21.68 11.92
C ALA A 14 -7.22 20.94 10.70
N ASN A 15 -6.24 21.54 10.02
CA ASN A 15 -5.60 20.98 8.83
C ASN A 15 -4.28 20.24 9.12
N TYR A 16 -4.01 19.87 10.38
CA TYR A 16 -2.76 19.19 10.77
C TYR A 16 -2.54 17.86 10.04
N THR A 17 -3.62 17.14 9.71
CA THR A 17 -3.58 15.85 8.99
C THR A 17 -3.86 15.97 7.50
N ASP A 18 -4.18 17.17 7.01
CA ASP A 18 -4.64 17.41 5.63
C ASP A 18 -3.46 17.71 4.68
N SER A 19 -2.34 17.02 4.89
CA SER A 19 -1.11 17.21 4.11
C SER A 19 -1.28 16.71 2.68
N GLY A 20 -1.90 17.53 1.82
CA GLY A 20 -2.05 17.30 0.39
C GLY A 20 -3.08 16.23 0.01
N LYS A 21 -4.02 15.91 0.91
CA LYS A 21 -5.12 14.98 0.64
C LYS A 21 -6.20 15.67 -0.20
N ILE A 22 -6.83 14.93 -1.10
CA ILE A 22 -7.93 15.41 -1.93
C ILE A 22 -9.27 15.21 -1.18
N PHE A 23 -10.26 16.04 -1.49
CA PHE A 23 -11.56 16.08 -0.80
C PHE A 23 -11.48 16.37 0.72
N GLY A 24 -10.62 17.31 1.13
CA GLY A 24 -10.55 17.78 2.52
C GLY A 24 -10.16 16.68 3.52
N GLY A 25 -9.17 15.85 3.14
CA GLY A 25 -8.66 14.76 3.97
C GLY A 25 -9.20 13.37 3.65
N MET A 26 -10.25 13.25 2.83
CA MET A 26 -10.94 11.96 2.61
C MET A 26 -10.17 10.97 1.73
N LEU A 27 -9.40 11.47 0.75
CA LEU A 27 -8.72 10.60 -0.21
C LEU A 27 -7.25 11.01 -0.35
N GLU A 28 -6.34 10.05 -0.31
CA GLU A 28 -4.94 10.33 -0.61
C GLU A 28 -4.75 10.48 -2.14
N PRO A 29 -3.98 11.46 -2.61
CA PRO A 29 -3.78 11.66 -4.05
C PRO A 29 -3.14 10.44 -4.71
N ARG A 30 -2.27 9.73 -3.99
CA ARG A 30 -1.66 8.46 -4.44
C ARG A 30 -2.74 7.41 -4.68
N ASN A 31 -3.65 7.25 -3.73
CA ASN A 31 -4.72 6.27 -3.83
C ASN A 31 -5.70 6.58 -4.96
N ALA A 32 -5.98 7.87 -5.17
CA ALA A 32 -6.81 8.32 -6.28
C ALA A 32 -6.18 8.03 -7.66
N VAL A 33 -4.87 8.24 -7.80
CA VAL A 33 -4.13 7.91 -9.03
C VAL A 33 -4.13 6.40 -9.26
N GLU A 34 -3.88 5.59 -8.23
CA GLU A 34 -3.93 4.13 -8.33
C GLU A 34 -5.32 3.61 -8.69
N ALA A 35 -6.37 4.17 -8.08
CA ALA A 35 -7.76 3.86 -8.40
C ALA A 35 -8.11 4.19 -9.84
N LEU A 36 -7.67 5.35 -10.35
CA LEU A 36 -7.87 5.73 -11.74
C LEU A 36 -7.21 4.74 -12.70
N ILE A 37 -5.96 4.35 -12.42
CA ILE A 37 -5.23 3.37 -13.24
C ILE A 37 -5.96 2.02 -13.24
N LEU A 38 -6.44 1.55 -12.08
CA LEU A 38 -7.18 0.29 -11.96
C LEU A 38 -8.49 0.30 -12.73
N ILE A 39 -9.28 1.38 -12.60
CA ILE A 39 -10.55 1.54 -13.32
C ILE A 39 -10.32 1.54 -14.82
N LEU A 40 -9.30 2.24 -15.31
CA LEU A 40 -8.97 2.26 -16.74
C LEU A 40 -8.46 0.90 -17.23
N ALA A 41 -7.60 0.24 -16.45
CA ALA A 41 -7.02 -1.05 -16.81
C ALA A 41 -8.07 -2.17 -16.89
N ILE A 42 -9.11 -2.12 -16.05
CA ILE A 42 -10.21 -3.11 -16.04
C ILE A 42 -11.34 -2.69 -16.98
N GLY A 43 -11.66 -1.39 -17.02
CA GLY A 43 -12.76 -0.90 -17.83
C GLY A 43 -12.47 -0.91 -19.34
N TYR A 44 -11.23 -0.64 -19.74
CA TYR A 44 -10.84 -0.69 -21.15
C TYR A 44 -11.09 -2.07 -21.81
N PRO A 45 -10.62 -3.19 -21.24
CA PRO A 45 -10.89 -4.51 -21.82
C PRO A 45 -12.38 -4.88 -21.77
N GLU A 46 -13.12 -4.53 -20.72
CA GLU A 46 -14.57 -4.79 -20.67
C GLU A 46 -15.33 -4.05 -21.80
N LEU A 47 -14.90 -2.83 -22.16
CA LEU A 47 -15.45 -2.10 -23.31
C LEU A 47 -15.09 -2.71 -24.66
N MET A 48 -13.89 -3.26 -24.80
CA MET A 48 -13.40 -3.78 -26.08
C MET A 48 -13.82 -5.23 -26.34
N LEU A 49 -13.87 -6.08 -25.32
CA LEU A 49 -13.95 -7.54 -25.45
C LEU A 49 -15.37 -8.13 -25.39
N ILE A 50 -16.38 -7.40 -24.90
CA ILE A 50 -17.71 -7.98 -24.62
C ILE A 50 -18.69 -7.66 -25.77
N PRO A 51 -18.89 -8.50 -26.81
CA PRO A 51 -19.81 -8.23 -27.91
C PRO A 51 -21.30 -8.42 -27.52
N MET A 52 -21.76 -7.69 -26.51
CA MET A 52 -23.15 -7.66 -26.05
C MET A 52 -23.78 -6.30 -26.38
N ALA A 53 -25.12 -6.21 -26.23
CA ALA A 53 -25.82 -4.94 -26.36
C ALA A 53 -25.22 -3.87 -25.44
N THR A 54 -25.06 -2.65 -25.97
CA THR A 54 -24.36 -1.54 -25.30
C THR A 54 -24.91 -1.25 -23.90
N THR A 55 -26.23 -1.39 -23.72
CA THR A 55 -26.90 -1.20 -22.42
C THR A 55 -26.44 -2.21 -21.37
N ILE A 56 -26.42 -3.50 -21.71
CA ILE A 56 -25.96 -4.57 -20.82
C ILE A 56 -24.48 -4.40 -20.52
N ARG A 57 -23.68 -4.02 -21.52
CA ARG A 57 -22.25 -3.76 -21.35
C ARG A 57 -22.02 -2.65 -20.31
N ILE A 58 -22.71 -1.51 -20.42
CA ILE A 58 -22.59 -0.41 -19.45
C ILE A 58 -23.00 -0.85 -18.05
N VAL A 59 -24.06 -1.65 -17.90
CA VAL A 59 -24.50 -2.16 -16.60
C VAL A 59 -23.44 -3.06 -15.97
N ILE A 60 -22.84 -3.97 -16.73
CA ILE A 60 -21.76 -4.83 -16.23
C ILE A 60 -20.58 -3.98 -15.77
N MET A 61 -20.16 -3.03 -16.62
CA MET A 61 -19.05 -2.12 -16.33
C MET A 61 -19.25 -1.33 -15.04
N THR A 62 -20.45 -0.81 -14.79
CA THR A 62 -20.68 -0.04 -13.55
C THR A 62 -20.71 -0.96 -12.34
N VAL A 63 -21.31 -2.15 -12.46
CA VAL A 63 -21.35 -3.15 -11.38
C VAL A 63 -19.96 -3.66 -11.01
N THR A 64 -19.01 -3.74 -11.96
CA THR A 64 -17.62 -4.15 -11.70
C THR A 64 -16.72 -3.00 -11.28
N LEU A 65 -16.78 -1.86 -11.99
CA LEU A 65 -15.87 -0.74 -11.76
C LEU A 65 -16.17 0.04 -10.48
N ILE A 66 -17.44 0.19 -10.08
CA ILE A 66 -17.79 0.92 -8.86
C ILE A 66 -17.18 0.26 -7.60
N PRO A 67 -17.41 -1.04 -7.32
CA PRO A 67 -16.84 -1.65 -6.11
C PRO A 67 -15.32 -1.66 -6.15
N ILE A 68 -14.70 -1.92 -7.31
CA ILE A 68 -13.24 -1.90 -7.45
C ILE A 68 -12.70 -0.48 -7.23
N GLY A 69 -13.35 0.53 -7.78
CA GLY A 69 -12.99 1.93 -7.60
C GLY A 69 -13.09 2.39 -6.15
N ILE A 70 -14.14 1.96 -5.42
CA ILE A 70 -14.30 2.28 -3.99
C ILE A 70 -13.19 1.62 -3.16
N LEU A 71 -12.93 0.32 -3.40
CA LEU A 71 -11.84 -0.39 -2.71
C LEU A 71 -10.49 0.28 -3.00
N ALA A 72 -10.27 0.67 -4.26
CA ALA A 72 -9.07 1.37 -4.68
C ALA A 72 -8.94 2.78 -4.10
N ALA A 73 -10.03 3.51 -3.94
CA ALA A 73 -10.01 4.84 -3.33
C ALA A 73 -9.90 4.79 -1.80
N MET A 74 -10.36 3.72 -1.15
CA MET A 74 -10.24 3.53 0.30
C MET A 74 -8.84 3.07 0.73
N GLY A 75 -8.20 2.21 -0.08
CA GLY A 75 -6.89 1.64 0.26
C GLY A 75 -6.97 0.62 1.41
N ILE A 76 -5.83 0.20 1.93
CA ILE A 76 -5.73 -0.81 3.00
C ILE A 76 -4.86 -0.23 4.12
N ASP A 77 -5.42 -0.09 5.32
CA ASP A 77 -4.72 0.39 6.53
C ASP A 77 -3.98 1.74 6.33
N GLY A 78 -4.44 2.58 5.41
CA GLY A 78 -3.83 3.87 5.05
C GLY A 78 -2.73 3.79 3.98
N ASP A 79 -2.35 2.59 3.56
CA ASP A 79 -1.49 2.37 2.38
C ASP A 79 -2.34 2.28 1.10
N SER A 80 -1.70 2.61 -0.02
CA SER A 80 -2.28 2.40 -1.34
C SER A 80 -2.23 0.91 -1.74
N LEU A 81 -3.13 0.47 -2.63
CA LEU A 81 -3.26 -0.95 -2.99
C LEU A 81 -2.01 -1.54 -3.64
N PHE A 82 -1.34 -0.79 -4.51
CA PHE A 82 -0.12 -1.28 -5.16
C PHE A 82 1.05 -1.35 -4.18
N GLN A 83 1.11 -0.43 -3.22
CA GLN A 83 2.10 -0.48 -2.15
C GLN A 83 1.88 -1.71 -1.27
N TYR A 84 0.64 -1.98 -0.86
CA TYR A 84 0.27 -3.18 -0.12
C TYR A 84 0.63 -4.47 -0.88
N ALA A 85 0.32 -4.54 -2.17
CA ALA A 85 0.71 -5.66 -3.03
C ALA A 85 2.24 -5.82 -3.10
N GLY A 86 2.99 -4.72 -3.18
CA GLY A 86 4.45 -4.72 -3.12
C GLY A 86 4.99 -5.29 -1.82
N HIS A 87 4.39 -4.93 -0.68
CA HIS A 87 4.74 -5.49 0.62
C HIS A 87 4.50 -7.01 0.67
N ILE A 88 3.37 -7.49 0.13
CA ILE A 88 3.10 -8.92 0.02
C ILE A 88 4.14 -9.62 -0.84
N ILE A 89 4.43 -9.11 -2.04
CA ILE A 89 5.40 -9.73 -2.95
C ILE A 89 6.78 -9.78 -2.31
N CYS A 90 7.21 -8.67 -1.70
CA CYS A 90 8.48 -8.58 -0.99
C CYS A 90 8.55 -9.60 0.16
N TYR A 91 7.48 -9.71 0.95
CA TYR A 91 7.35 -10.71 1.99
C TYR A 91 7.43 -12.14 1.42
N LEU A 92 6.70 -12.46 0.36
CA LEU A 92 6.72 -13.78 -0.28
C LEU A 92 8.10 -14.14 -0.85
N ALA A 93 8.84 -13.17 -1.38
CA ALA A 93 10.19 -13.35 -1.89
C ALA A 93 11.24 -13.51 -0.77
N HIS A 94 11.08 -12.79 0.34
CA HIS A 94 12.05 -12.76 1.44
C HIS A 94 11.73 -13.71 2.59
N ARG A 95 10.52 -14.29 2.68
CA ARG A 95 10.12 -15.25 3.74
C ARG A 95 11.03 -16.47 3.83
N ARG A 96 11.70 -16.85 2.73
CA ARG A 96 12.64 -17.98 2.69
C ARG A 96 14.07 -17.60 3.09
N LYS A 97 14.36 -16.31 3.30
CA LYS A 97 15.67 -15.84 3.77
C LYS A 97 15.59 -15.58 5.26
N LEU A 98 15.97 -16.58 6.05
CA LEU A 98 16.14 -16.41 7.49
C LEU A 98 17.29 -15.43 7.76
N HIS A 99 16.95 -14.22 8.20
CA HIS A 99 17.94 -13.26 8.70
C HIS A 99 18.57 -13.74 10.02
N LEU A 100 17.81 -14.48 10.81
CA LEU A 100 18.23 -15.05 12.08
C LEU A 100 18.85 -16.43 11.86
N ARG A 101 20.05 -16.62 12.42
CA ARG A 101 20.64 -17.95 12.54
C ARG A 101 19.91 -18.66 13.67
N ARG A 102 19.35 -19.84 13.38
CA ARG A 102 18.79 -20.71 14.41
C ARG A 102 19.85 -21.00 15.48
N VAL A 103 19.60 -20.56 16.71
CA VAL A 103 20.44 -20.85 17.87
C VAL A 103 20.44 -22.36 18.09
N GLY A 104 21.61 -22.98 18.24
CA GLY A 104 21.76 -24.43 18.41
C GLY A 104 21.95 -25.25 17.13
N TYR A 105 21.84 -24.66 15.93
CA TYR A 105 22.15 -25.37 14.68
C TYR A 105 23.65 -25.27 14.36
N LYS A 106 24.34 -26.41 14.19
CA LYS A 106 25.74 -26.42 13.74
C LYS A 106 25.81 -26.17 12.24
N TYR A 107 26.07 -24.93 11.86
CA TYR A 107 26.36 -24.56 10.47
C TYR A 107 27.81 -24.92 10.13
N ASP A 108 28.02 -25.43 8.92
CA ASP A 108 29.36 -25.65 8.37
C ASP A 108 30.21 -24.35 8.38
N GLN A 109 31.45 -24.44 8.87
CA GLN A 109 32.40 -23.33 8.98
C GLN A 109 32.75 -22.69 7.63
N ARG A 110 32.64 -23.44 6.52
CA ARG A 110 32.87 -22.89 5.16
C ARG A 110 31.79 -21.88 4.78
N GLN A 111 30.53 -22.14 5.14
CA GLN A 111 29.41 -21.23 4.86
C GLN A 111 29.51 -19.93 5.68
N LEU A 112 30.01 -20.04 6.92
CA LEU A 112 30.32 -18.93 7.81
C LEU A 112 31.38 -17.98 7.24
N ARG A 113 32.51 -18.53 6.79
CA ARG A 113 33.61 -17.74 6.19
C ARG A 113 33.17 -17.02 4.91
N LYS A 114 32.40 -17.69 4.05
CA LYS A 114 31.91 -17.11 2.78
C LYS A 114 30.98 -15.90 3.02
N LYS A 115 30.08 -15.97 4.03
CA LYS A 115 29.20 -14.85 4.41
C LYS A 115 29.97 -13.68 5.04
N LYS A 116 30.98 -13.96 5.88
CA LYS A 116 31.86 -12.93 6.49
C LYS A 116 32.65 -12.15 5.43
N ASN A 117 33.20 -12.84 4.42
CA ASN A 117 33.92 -12.20 3.33
C ASN A 117 33.01 -11.36 2.44
N ARG A 118 31.74 -11.77 2.25
CA ARG A 118 30.77 -11.00 1.46
C ARG A 118 30.34 -9.70 2.14
N LYS A 119 30.27 -9.68 3.49
CA LYS A 119 30.02 -8.46 4.28
C LYS A 119 31.21 -7.51 4.37
N LYS A 120 32.44 -7.96 4.07
CA LYS A 120 33.63 -7.10 4.05
C LYS A 120 33.88 -6.42 2.69
N LYS A 121 33.19 -6.88 1.64
CA LYS A 121 33.34 -6.38 0.26
C LYS A 121 32.20 -5.46 -0.19
N ALA A 122 31.16 -5.33 0.63
CA ALA A 122 30.11 -4.34 0.51
C ALA A 122 30.35 -3.30 1.59
#